data_AF-A0A6D0XNZ8-F1
#
_entry.id   AF-A0A6D0XNZ8-F1
#
_cell.length_a   1.000
_cell.length_b   1.000
_cell.length_c   1.000
_cell.angle_alpha   90.00
_cell.angle_beta   90.00
_cell.angle_gamma   90.00
#
_symmetry.space_group_name_H-M   'P 1'
#
loop_
_entity.id
_entity.type
_entity.pdbx_description
1 polymer ?
#
loop_
_entity_poly.entity_id
_entity_poly.type
_entity_poly.pdbx_seq_one_letter_code
_entity_poly.pdbx_strand_id
1 'polypeptide(L)' 'MKHLTEMVRQHKAGKTNGIYAVCSAHPLVLEAAIRYASANQTPLLIEATSNQVDQFGGYTG' A
#
# COMPACT_ATOMS: atom_id res chain seq x y z
N MET A 1 -2.42 15.42 -4.57
CA MET A 1 -1.06 15.40 -3.97
C MET A 1 -0.39 14.07 -4.30
N LYS A 2 0.92 14.05 -4.60
CA LYS A 2 1.69 12.82 -4.89
C LYS A 2 2.42 12.32 -3.62
N HIS A 3 1.67 11.75 -2.67
CA HIS A 3 2.21 11.36 -1.34
C HIS A 3 3.43 10.44 -1.42
N LEU A 4 3.43 9.46 -2.33
CA LEU A 4 4.55 8.53 -2.51
C LEU A 4 5.81 9.24 -3.00
N THR A 5 5.69 10.08 -4.04
CA THR A 5 6.83 10.79 -4.63
C THR A 5 7.47 11.75 -3.63
N GLU A 6 6.65 12.44 -2.82
CA GLU A 6 7.17 13.31 -1.76
C GLU A 6 7.88 12.51 -0.68
N MET A 7 7.33 11.37 -0.27
CA MET A 7 8.00 10.49 0.70
C MET A 7 9.37 10.03 0.18
N VAL A 8 9.46 9.61 -1.08
CA VAL A 8 10.73 9.22 -1.72
C VAL A 8 11.70 10.40 -1.76
N ARG A 9 11.24 11.62 -2.09
CA ARG A 9 12.08 12.82 -2.07
C ARG A 9 12.67 13.08 -0.68
N GLN A 10 11.84 12.99 0.36
CA GLN A 10 12.27 13.18 1.75
C GLN A 10 13.25 12.09 2.21
N HIS A 11 13.00 10.83 1.84
CA HIS A 11 13.89 9.72 2.11
C HIS A 11 15.28 9.95 1.48
N LYS A 12 15.30 10.34 0.20
CA LYS A 12 16.53 10.70 -0.53
C LYS A 12 17.25 11.92 0.06
N ALA A 13 16.56 12.77 0.80
CA ALA A 13 17.13 13.90 1.53
C ALA A 13 17.65 13.51 2.94
N GLY A 14 17.69 12.22 3.28
CA GLY A 14 18.22 11.72 4.54
C GLY A 14 17.20 11.62 5.68
N LYS A 15 15.90 11.86 5.42
CA LYS A 15 14.88 11.61 6.45
C LYS A 15 14.67 10.12 6.65
N THR A 16 14.49 9.72 7.90
CA THR A 16 14.12 8.35 8.30
C THR A 16 12.62 8.15 8.15
N ASN A 17 12.16 7.98 6.91
CA ASN A 17 10.78 7.69 6.58
C ASN A 17 10.67 6.51 5.61
N GLY A 18 9.47 5.94 5.51
CA GLY A 18 9.14 4.84 4.62
C GLY A 18 7.65 4.55 4.64
N ILE A 19 7.22 3.62 3.79
CA ILE A 19 5.84 3.14 3.72
C ILE A 19 5.87 1.62 3.60
N TYR A 20 4.98 0.95 4.31
CA TYR A 20 4.78 -0.48 4.13
C TYR A 20 3.86 -0.71 2.93
N ALA A 21 4.17 -1.73 2.12
CA ALA A 21 3.31 -2.18 1.03
C ALA A 21 2.53 -3.42 1.48
N VAL A 22 1.20 -3.35 1.49
CA VAL A 22 0.34 -4.48 1.84
C VAL A 22 -0.01 -5.24 0.57
N CYS A 23 0.68 -6.37 0.34
CA CYS A 23 0.52 -7.21 -0.85
C CYS A 23 -0.38 -8.42 -0.55
N SER A 24 -1.64 -8.19 -0.16
CA SER A 24 -2.60 -9.24 0.18
C SER A 24 -3.96 -8.98 -0.44
N ALA A 25 -4.58 -10.03 -0.97
CA ALA A 25 -5.98 -10.00 -1.42
C ALA A 25 -6.97 -10.44 -0.33
N HIS A 26 -6.50 -10.86 0.84
CA HIS A 26 -7.38 -11.38 1.89
C HIS A 26 -8.18 -10.24 2.55
N PRO A 27 -9.53 -10.29 2.56
CA PRO A 27 -10.36 -9.18 3.05
C PRO A 27 -10.01 -8.70 4.46
N LEU A 28 -9.80 -9.62 5.40
CA LEU A 28 -9.42 -9.26 6.78
C LEU A 28 -8.04 -8.59 6.90
N VAL A 29 -7.10 -8.90 6.02
CA VAL A 29 -5.78 -8.24 6.00
C VAL A 29 -5.93 -6.81 5.49
N LEU A 30 -6.73 -6.62 4.44
CA LEU A 30 -7.06 -5.30 3.92
C LEU A 30 -7.80 -4.45 4.95
N GLU A 31 -8.79 -5.02 5.64
CA GLU A 31 -9.50 -4.33 6.72
C GLU A 31 -8.56 -3.92 7.85
N ALA A 32 -7.69 -4.82 8.31
CA ALA A 32 -6.72 -4.52 9.35
C ALA A 32 -5.77 -3.39 8.91
N ALA A 33 -5.29 -3.42 7.67
CA ALA A 33 -4.41 -2.38 7.12
C ALA A 33 -5.10 -1.01 7.02
N ILE A 34 -6.37 -0.98 6.59
CA ILE A 34 -7.19 0.24 6.52
C ILE A 34 -7.42 0.81 7.92
N ARG A 35 -7.82 -0.02 8.89
CA ARG A 35 -8.04 0.39 10.27
C ARG A 35 -6.75 0.93 10.90
N TYR A 36 -5.62 0.26 10.68
CA TYR A 36 -4.32 0.70 11.16
C TYR A 36 -3.90 2.06 10.57
N ALA A 37 -3.98 2.21 9.25
CA ALA A 37 -3.62 3.46 8.58
C ALA A 37 -4.51 4.63 9.03
N SER A 38 -5.81 4.37 9.19
CA SER A 38 -6.77 5.35 9.70
C SER A 38 -6.45 5.78 11.13
N ALA A 39 -6.18 4.83 12.04
CA ALA A 39 -5.87 5.12 13.43
C ALA A 39 -4.55 5.89 13.60
N ASN A 40 -3.56 5.65 12.72
CA ASN A 40 -2.25 6.29 12.77
C ASN A 40 -2.14 7.53 11.86
N GLN A 41 -3.20 7.88 11.13
CA GLN A 41 -3.23 8.97 10.16
C GLN A 41 -2.09 8.88 9.12
N THR A 42 -1.77 7.66 8.68
CA THR A 42 -0.72 7.41 7.68
C THR A 42 -1.33 7.11 6.32
N PRO A 43 -0.61 7.41 5.21
CA PRO A 43 -0.94 6.85 3.91
C PRO A 43 -0.89 5.31 3.94
N LEU A 44 -1.74 4.67 3.15
CA LEU A 44 -1.75 3.21 2.95
C LEU A 44 -1.40 2.88 1.49
N LEU A 45 -0.48 1.94 1.30
CA LEU A 45 -0.13 1.36 0.01
C LEU A 45 -0.61 -0.10 -0.03
N ILE A 46 -1.51 -0.39 -0.95
CA ILE A 46 -1.99 -1.76 -1.26
C ILE A 46 -1.53 -2.07 -2.67
N GLU A 47 -0.96 -3.25 -2.86
CA GLU A 47 -0.46 -3.72 -4.15
C GLU A 47 -1.05 -5.09 -4.49
N ALA A 48 -1.30 -5.31 -5.77
CA ALA A 48 -1.66 -6.61 -6.33
C ALA A 48 -0.64 -7.01 -7.38
N THR A 49 -0.31 -8.30 -7.41
CA THR A 49 0.48 -8.89 -8.50
C THR A 49 -0.41 -9.19 -9.71
N SER A 50 0.18 -9.34 -10.91
CA SER A 50 -0.59 -9.73 -12.11
C SER A 50 -1.28 -11.07 -11.97
N ASN A 51 -0.71 -12.00 -11.19
CA ASN A 51 -1.36 -13.28 -10.92
C ASN A 51 -2.61 -13.12 -10.07
N GLN A 52 -2.61 -12.14 -9.14
CA GLN A 52 -3.79 -11.80 -8.34
C GLN A 52 -4.85 -11.15 -9.22
N VAL A 53 -4.47 -10.05 -9.89
CA VAL A 53 -5.39 -9.20 -10.67
C VAL A 53 -4.76 -8.92 -12.02
N ASP A 54 -5.46 -9.29 -13.07
CA ASP A 54 -5.15 -8.93 -14.45
C ASP A 54 -6.43 -8.64 -15.24
N GLN A 55 -6.32 -8.42 -16.55
CA GLN A 55 -7.48 -8.13 -17.41
C GLN A 55 -8.48 -9.29 -17.56
N PHE A 56 -8.12 -10.49 -17.08
CA PHE A 56 -8.95 -11.70 -17.08
C PHE A 56 -9.46 -12.06 -15.68
N GLY A 57 -9.12 -11.27 -14.66
CA GLY A 57 -9.49 -11.45 -13.25
C GLY A 57 -8.42 -12.14 -12.38
N GLY A 58 -7.30 -12.58 -12.96
CA GLY A 58 -6.29 -13.35 -12.22
C GLY A 58 -6.90 -14.51 -11.41
N TYR A 59 -6.29 -14.87 -10.27
CA TYR A 59 -6.88 -15.88 -9.37
C TYR A 59 -7.93 -15.32 -8.40
N THR A 60 -8.15 -13.99 -8.37
CA THR A 60 -9.12 -13.37 -7.47
C THR A 60 -10.48 -13.09 -8.11
N GLY A 61 -10.60 -13.19 -9.45
CA GLY A 61 -11.81 -12.94 -10.23
C GLY A 61 -11.96 -11.51 -10.72
#